data_AF-A0A1B8XS94-F1
#
_entry.id   AF-A0A1B8XS94-F1
#
_cell.length_a   1.000
_cell.length_b   1.000
_cell.length_c   1.000
_cell.angle_alpha   90.00
_cell.angle_beta   90.00
_cell.angle_gamma   90.00
#
_symmetry.space_group_name_H-M   'P 1'
#
loop_
_entity.id
_entity.type
_entity.pdbx_description
1 polymer ?
#
loop_
_entity_poly.entity_id
_entity_poly.type
_entity_poly.pdbx_seq_one_letter_code
_entity_poly.pdbx_strand_id
1 'polypeptide(L)'
;MFLGYQCEQVFRACCVRGQEGSDIPNRDISKDEAPIPHSDSEDPYLNDRCRGGGPCTQQCSDTGVSVVCSCYSGFQLQPDGVSCEGITLP
;
A
#
# COMPACT_ATOMS: atom_id res chain seq x y z
N MET A 1 29.60 -4.07 -18.75
CA MET A 1 29.00 -4.89 -17.68
C MET A 1 28.54 -3.94 -16.59
N PHE A 2 27.30 -3.47 -16.66
CA PHE A 2 26.68 -2.70 -15.59
C PHE A 2 25.58 -3.57 -15.01
N LEU A 3 25.84 -4.01 -13.78
CA LEU A 3 24.97 -4.84 -12.97
C LEU A 3 23.65 -4.12 -12.71
N GLY A 4 22.59 -4.92 -12.73
CA GLY A 4 21.21 -4.49 -12.66
C GLY A 4 20.91 -3.56 -11.49
N TYR A 5 20.08 -2.58 -11.80
CA TYR A 5 19.39 -1.67 -10.90
C TYR A 5 18.83 -2.47 -9.71
N GLN A 6 19.48 -2.33 -8.56
CA GLN A 6 19.08 -3.01 -7.33
C GLN A 6 17.80 -2.35 -6.82
N CYS A 7 16.67 -3.08 -6.93
CA CYS A 7 15.40 -2.78 -6.27
C CYS A 7 15.48 -2.83 -4.72
N GLU A 8 16.65 -2.63 -4.12
CA GLU A 8 16.83 -2.54 -2.67
C GLU A 8 16.63 -1.12 -2.13
N GLN A 9 16.27 -0.18 -3.03
CA GLN A 9 15.83 1.17 -2.71
C GLN A 9 14.46 1.48 -3.32
N VAL A 10 13.61 0.48 -3.57
CA VAL A 10 12.19 0.77 -3.80
C VAL A 10 11.57 1.03 -2.42
N PHE A 11 11.80 2.25 -1.95
CA PHE A 11 11.19 2.87 -0.79
C PHE A 11 9.67 2.59 -0.78
N ARG A 12 9.18 2.10 0.35
CA ARG A 12 7.78 1.83 0.71
C ARG A 12 7.15 0.56 0.13
N ALA A 13 7.60 -0.58 0.65
CA ALA A 13 6.76 -1.76 0.70
C ALA A 13 5.68 -1.61 1.80
N CYS A 14 4.42 -1.71 1.37
CA CYS A 14 3.22 -2.08 2.12
C CYS A 14 2.62 -1.11 3.16
N CYS A 15 1.43 -0.60 2.86
CA CYS A 15 0.36 -0.49 3.86
C CYS A 15 -0.52 -1.75 3.75
N VAL A 16 -0.24 -2.77 4.58
CA VAL A 16 -1.15 -3.91 4.72
C VAL A 16 -1.38 -4.13 6.21
N ARG A 17 -2.61 -3.87 6.67
CA ARG A 17 -3.10 -4.40 7.93
C ARG A 17 -3.40 -5.88 7.68
N GLY A 18 -2.72 -6.75 8.43
CA GLY A 18 -2.50 -8.14 8.05
C GLY A 18 -3.72 -8.97 7.66
N GLN A 19 -3.47 -9.92 6.75
CA GLN A 19 -4.20 -11.18 6.67
C GLN A 19 -3.19 -12.28 6.33
N GLU A 20 -2.79 -13.05 7.35
CA GLU A 20 -2.22 -14.37 7.15
C GLU A 20 -3.29 -15.28 6.53
N GLY A 21 -2.91 -16.09 5.54
CA GLY A 21 -3.83 -17.05 4.94
C GLY A 21 -3.37 -17.48 3.55
N SER A 22 -2.42 -18.41 3.52
CA SER A 22 -2.21 -19.35 2.43
C SER A 22 -3.53 -19.93 1.91
N ASP A 23 -3.73 -19.96 0.59
CA ASP A 23 -4.18 -21.14 -0.16
C ASP A 23 -4.27 -20.84 -1.67
N ILE A 24 -3.37 -21.43 -2.43
CA ILE A 24 -3.42 -21.52 -3.90
C ILE A 24 -4.26 -22.76 -4.25
N PRO A 25 -5.28 -22.65 -5.13
CA PRO A 25 -5.62 -23.74 -6.01
C PRO A 25 -5.27 -23.37 -7.45
N ASN A 26 -4.31 -24.12 -8.00
CA ASN A 26 -4.00 -24.16 -9.43
C ASN A 26 -5.27 -24.54 -10.21
N ARG A 27 -5.65 -23.75 -11.22
CA ARG A 27 -6.53 -24.20 -12.31
C ARG A 27 -5.94 -23.81 -13.67
N ASP A 28 -5.15 -24.72 -14.24
CA ASP A 28 -4.97 -24.88 -15.68
C ASP A 28 -6.33 -24.95 -16.38
N ILE A 29 -6.71 -23.92 -17.16
CA ILE A 29 -7.83 -23.99 -18.12
C ILE A 29 -7.40 -23.28 -19.41
N SER A 30 -7.45 -24.06 -20.49
CA SER A 30 -6.96 -23.82 -21.84
C SER A 30 -7.42 -22.51 -22.49
N LYS A 31 -6.50 -21.97 -23.32
CA LYS A 31 -6.78 -21.08 -24.45
C LYS A 31 -7.88 -21.65 -25.35
N ASP A 32 -8.47 -20.74 -26.13
CA ASP A 32 -9.42 -20.94 -27.24
C ASP A 32 -10.89 -20.66 -26.91
N GLU A 33 -11.21 -19.39 -26.64
CA GLU A 33 -12.48 -18.76 -27.02
C GLU A 33 -12.25 -17.22 -27.11
N ALA A 34 -13.00 -16.53 -27.97
CA ALA A 34 -12.83 -15.13 -28.37
C ALA A 34 -12.73 -14.09 -27.22
N PRO A 35 -12.22 -12.86 -27.46
CA PRO A 35 -11.95 -11.88 -26.40
C PRO A 35 -13.24 -11.52 -25.69
N ILE A 36 -13.34 -11.91 -24.43
CA ILE A 36 -14.43 -11.47 -23.59
C ILE A 36 -14.27 -9.96 -23.38
N PRO A 37 -15.29 -9.12 -23.60
CA PRO A 37 -15.22 -7.72 -23.19
C PRO A 37 -15.42 -7.66 -21.68
N HIS A 38 -14.40 -8.10 -20.92
CA HIS A 38 -14.25 -7.79 -19.51
C HIS A 38 -13.28 -6.62 -19.42
N SER A 39 -13.80 -5.40 -19.61
CA SER A 39 -13.06 -4.18 -19.28
C SER A 39 -13.75 -3.42 -18.15
N ASP A 40 -14.25 -4.16 -17.17
CA ASP A 40 -14.61 -3.59 -15.85
C ASP A 40 -13.69 -4.23 -14.80
N SER A 41 -12.40 -4.30 -15.12
CA SER A 41 -11.34 -4.47 -14.12
C SER A 41 -11.25 -3.19 -13.31
N GLU A 42 -12.30 -2.87 -12.57
CA GLU A 42 -12.34 -1.79 -11.61
C GLU A 42 -11.27 -2.14 -10.58
N ASP A 43 -10.09 -1.53 -10.71
CA ASP A 43 -9.01 -1.63 -9.72
C ASP A 43 -9.64 -1.28 -8.35
N PRO A 44 -9.84 -2.26 -7.45
CA PRO A 44 -10.57 -2.03 -6.20
C PRO A 44 -9.87 -1.02 -5.30
N TYR A 45 -8.59 -0.74 -5.59
CA TYR A 45 -7.74 0.19 -4.89
C TYR A 45 -7.60 1.54 -5.63
N LEU A 46 -8.36 1.77 -6.70
CA LEU A 46 -8.38 3.07 -7.41
C LEU A 46 -8.78 4.21 -6.49
N ASN A 47 -9.68 3.95 -5.54
CA ASN A 47 -10.18 4.92 -4.57
C ASN A 47 -9.42 4.91 -3.23
N ASP A 48 -8.34 4.12 -3.11
CA ASP A 48 -7.52 4.13 -1.90
C ASP A 48 -6.77 5.46 -1.79
N ARG A 49 -7.12 6.27 -0.78
CA ARG A 49 -6.51 7.58 -0.53
C ARG A 49 -5.08 7.48 0.00
N CYS A 50 -4.63 6.29 0.40
CA CYS A 50 -3.25 6.00 0.74
C CYS A 50 -2.42 5.51 -0.44
N ARG A 51 -3.03 5.35 -1.63
CA ARG A 51 -2.32 4.96 -2.85
C ARG A 51 -1.20 5.98 -3.15
N GLY A 52 0.02 5.49 -3.39
CA GLY A 52 1.18 6.34 -3.62
C GLY A 52 1.78 6.98 -2.36
N GLY A 53 1.41 6.52 -1.17
CA GLY A 53 1.93 7.00 0.10
C GLY A 53 0.98 7.94 0.85
N GLY A 54 -0.12 8.36 0.24
CA GLY A 54 -1.17 9.17 0.86
C GLY A 54 -0.69 10.53 1.37
N PRO A 55 -1.53 11.21 2.18
CA PRO A 55 -1.19 12.51 2.76
C PRO A 55 -0.21 12.42 3.95
N CYS A 56 0.05 11.21 4.47
CA CYS A 56 0.79 11.00 5.70
C CYS A 56 2.30 10.96 5.46
N THR A 57 3.09 11.55 6.36
CA THR A 57 4.56 11.47 6.25
C THR A 57 5.08 10.07 6.53
N GLN A 58 4.46 9.34 7.47
CA GLN A 58 4.83 7.99 7.86
C GLN A 58 3.74 6.97 7.46
N GLN A 59 2.93 6.49 8.40
CA GLN A 59 1.94 5.44 8.14
C GLN A 59 0.60 6.05 7.72
N CYS A 60 0.00 5.50 6.67
CA CYS A 60 -1.29 5.89 6.14
C CYS A 60 -2.29 4.74 6.26
N SER A 61 -3.52 5.00 6.69
CA SER A 61 -4.59 4.00 6.72
C SER A 61 -5.88 4.59 6.18
N ASP A 62 -6.39 4.05 5.08
CA ASP A 62 -7.71 4.38 4.58
C ASP A 62 -8.77 3.52 5.28
N THR A 63 -9.74 4.16 5.93
CA THR A 63 -10.86 3.49 6.61
C THR A 63 -12.10 3.35 5.71
N GLY A 64 -12.00 3.73 4.43
CA GLY A 64 -13.13 3.90 3.52
C GLY A 64 -13.90 5.20 3.74
N VAL A 65 -13.95 5.72 4.97
CA VAL A 65 -14.60 7.01 5.31
C VAL A 65 -13.59 8.16 5.36
N SER A 66 -12.46 7.97 6.04
CA SER A 66 -11.37 8.94 6.14
C SER A 66 -9.99 8.29 6.07
N VAL A 67 -8.96 9.10 5.82
CA VAL A 67 -7.57 8.71 6.03
C VAL A 67 -7.19 8.98 7.47
N VAL A 68 -6.49 8.04 8.08
CA VAL A 68 -5.90 8.15 9.41
C VAL A 68 -4.39 7.96 9.27
N CYS A 69 -3.62 8.95 9.74
CA CYS A 69 -2.17 8.87 9.78
C CYS A 69 -1.69 8.40 11.15
N SER A 70 -0.60 7.63 11.18
CA SER A 70 0.06 7.20 12.41
C SER A 70 1.58 7.26 12.28
N CYS A 71 2.26 7.33 13.43
CA CYS A 71 3.71 7.49 13.51
C CYS A 71 4.36 6.25 14.12
N TYR A 72 5.62 6.00 13.74
CA TYR A 72 6.43 4.96 14.34
C TYR A 72 6.80 5.29 15.79
N SER A 73 7.24 4.27 16.54
CA SER A 73 7.76 4.46 17.90
C SER A 73 8.87 5.51 17.93
N GLY A 74 8.79 6.45 18.86
CA GLY A 74 9.73 7.58 18.92
C GLY A 74 9.30 8.79 18.08
N PHE A 75 8.09 8.79 17.52
CA PHE A 75 7.52 9.93 16.82
C PHE A 75 6.09 10.22 17.31
N GLN A 76 5.72 11.49 17.34
CA GLN A 76 4.40 11.98 17.72
C GLN A 76 3.70 12.60 16.51
N LEU A 77 2.41 12.25 16.33
CA LEU A 77 1.59 12.86 15.29
C LEU A 77 1.27 14.31 15.69
N GLN A 78 1.52 15.21 14.77
CA GLN A 78 1.30 16.64 14.90
C GLN A 78 -0.22 16.96 14.82
N PRO A 79 -0.63 18.15 15.31
CA PRO A 79 -2.05 18.57 15.27
C PRO A 79 -2.60 18.77 13.85
N ASP A 80 -1.73 18.81 12.83
CA ASP A 80 -2.13 18.79 11.42
C ASP A 80 -2.71 17.43 10.98
N GLY A 81 -2.52 16.37 11.78
CA GLY A 81 -3.03 15.03 11.54
C GLY A 81 -2.30 14.26 10.45
N VAL A 82 -1.19 14.78 9.90
CA VAL A 82 -0.46 14.18 8.77
C VAL A 82 1.05 14.09 8.99
N SER A 83 1.62 14.98 9.81
CA SER A 83 3.05 15.06 10.05
C SER A 83 3.44 14.33 11.34
N CYS A 84 4.59 13.66 11.31
CA CYS A 84 5.18 12.96 12.45
C CYS A 84 6.50 13.64 12.82
N GLU A 85 6.62 14.06 14.07
CA GLU A 85 7.85 14.67 14.61
C GLU A 85 8.51 13.75 15.63
N GLY A 86 9.83 13.68 15.63
CA GLY A 86 10.57 12.87 16.59
C GLY A 86 10.35 13.36 18.01
N ILE A 87 9.98 12.46 18.92
CA ILE A 87 9.98 12.78 20.34
C ILE A 87 11.43 12.70 20.81
N THR A 88 12.03 13.85 21.10
CA THR A 88 13.33 13.87 21.80
C THR A 88 13.04 13.53 23.26
N LEU A 89 13.25 12.26 23.64
CA LEU A 89 13.28 11.89 25.05
C LEU A 89 14.46 12.61 25.71
N PRO A 90 14.24 13.41 26.77
CA PRO A 90 15.31 14.04 27.53
C PRO A 90 16.10 13.03 28.38
#